data_AF-A0A7Z9FKL2-F1
#
_entry.id   AF-A0A7Z9FKL2-F1
#
_cell.length_a   1.000
_cell.length_b   1.000
_cell.length_c   1.000
_cell.angle_alpha   90.00
_cell.angle_beta   90.00
_cell.angle_gamma   90.00
#
_symmetry.space_group_name_H-M   'P 1'
#
loop_
_entity.id
_entity.type
_entity.pdbx_description
1 polymer ?
#
loop_
_entity_poly.entity_id
_entity_poly.type
_entity_poly.pdbx_seq_one_letter_code
_entity_poly.pdbx_strand_id
1 'polypeptide(L)' 'MNTTQGMDISAEVQVALETGQPVVALESTIISHGMPYPQNFETAHSVENIIHEEGAVPATIAILEGRIKIGLS' A
#
# COMPACT_ATOMS: atom_id res chain seq x y z
N MET A 1 16.92 13.83 -12.09
CA MET A 1 15.57 14.21 -11.64
C MET A 1 15.41 13.64 -10.25
N ASN A 2 15.04 14.45 -9.25
CA ASN A 2 14.86 13.95 -7.88
C ASN A 2 13.49 13.26 -7.83
N THR A 3 13.47 11.95 -8.11
CA THR A 3 12.26 11.15 -8.36
C THR A 3 11.35 10.99 -7.13
N THR A 4 11.74 11.51 -5.97
CA THR A 4 10.98 11.47 -4.70
C THR A 4 10.16 12.73 -4.42
N GLN A 5 10.27 13.79 -5.24
CA GLN A 5 9.49 15.01 -5.02
C GLN A 5 8.00 14.75 -5.29
N GLY A 6 7.22 14.57 -4.22
CA GLY A 6 5.77 14.29 -4.26
C GLY A 6 5.36 12.88 -3.84
N MET A 7 6.29 12.06 -3.35
CA MET A 7 6.03 10.69 -2.90
C MET A 7 6.44 10.50 -1.44
N ASP A 8 5.60 9.80 -0.67
CA ASP A 8 5.86 9.36 0.68
C ASP A 8 5.79 7.84 0.73
N ILE A 9 6.85 7.22 1.23
CA ILE A 9 6.94 5.78 1.43
C ILE A 9 6.79 5.51 2.92
N SER A 10 5.93 4.58 3.30
CA SER A 10 5.80 4.15 4.69
C SER A 10 7.12 3.54 5.19
N ALA A 11 7.37 3.63 6.49
CA ALA A 11 8.60 3.11 7.08
C ALA A 11 8.78 1.60 6.84
N GLU A 12 7.68 0.83 6.89
CA GLU A 12 7.71 -0.62 6.66
C GLU A 12 8.12 -0.95 5.23
N VAL A 13 7.51 -0.30 4.23
CA VAL A 13 7.86 -0.49 2.82
C VAL A 13 9.29 -0.03 2.54
N GLN A 14 9.72 1.09 3.13
CA GLN A 14 11.09 1.56 2.98
C GLN A 14 12.11 0.54 3.49
N VAL A 15 11.90 -0.01 4.70
CA VAL A 15 12.78 -1.05 5.27
C VAL A 15 12.76 -2.31 4.41
N ALA A 16 11.59 -2.74 3.92
CA ALA A 16 11.48 -3.90 3.06
C ALA A 16 12.32 -3.75 1.78
N LEU A 17 12.24 -2.58 1.13
CA LEU A 17 13.01 -2.27 -0.07
C LEU A 17 14.52 -2.22 0.20
N GLU A 18 14.94 -1.60 1.31
CA GLU A 18 16.35 -1.50 1.70
C GLU A 18 16.97 -2.86 2.08
N THR A 19 16.17 -3.76 2.63
CA THR A 19 16.60 -5.10 3.08
C THR A 19 16.39 -6.20 2.03
N GLY A 20 15.74 -5.89 0.90
CA GLY A 20 15.43 -6.85 -0.15
C GLY A 20 14.28 -7.82 0.22
N GLN A 21 13.44 -7.47 1.20
CA GLN A 21 12.21 -8.20 1.48
C GLN A 21 11.20 -8.00 0.35
N PRO A 22 10.46 -9.03 -0.08
CA PRO A 22 9.45 -8.89 -1.13
C PRO A 22 8.37 -7.87 -0.74
N VAL A 23 8.02 -6.99 -1.67
CA VAL A 23 6.95 -6.00 -1.54
C VAL A 23 5.87 -6.27 -2.59
N VAL A 24 4.61 -6.24 -2.17
CA VAL A 24 3.46 -6.42 -3.06
C VAL A 24 2.65 -5.13 -3.09
N ALA A 25 2.60 -4.47 -4.25
CA ALA A 25 1.80 -3.26 -4.43
C ALA A 25 0.31 -3.59 -4.56
N LEU A 26 -0.54 -2.79 -3.92
CA LEU A 26 -2.00 -2.88 -4.00
C LEU A 26 -2.60 -1.55 -4.48
N GLU A 27 -3.70 -1.61 -5.24
CA GLU A 27 -4.38 -0.42 -5.75
C GLU A 27 -5.45 0.14 -4.78
N SER A 28 -5.64 1.46 -4.77
CA SER A 28 -6.72 2.10 -3.99
C SER A 28 -8.07 2.17 -4.70
N THR A 29 -8.12 1.93 -6.01
CA THR A 29 -9.35 2.12 -6.82
C THR A 29 -10.41 1.09 -6.45
N ILE A 30 -10.05 -0.18 -6.30
CA ILE A 30 -10.96 -1.23 -5.81
C ILE A 30 -11.58 -0.89 -4.46
N ILE A 31 -10.83 -0.23 -3.56
CA ILE A 31 -11.28 0.19 -2.24
C ILE A 31 -12.28 1.35 -2.36
N SER A 32 -12.01 2.32 -3.24
CA SER A 32 -12.82 3.54 -3.32
C SER A 32 -14.09 3.38 -4.18
N HIS A 33 -14.02 2.60 -5.26
CA HIS A 33 -15.06 2.54 -6.29
C HIS A 33 -15.45 1.11 -6.70
N GLY A 34 -14.66 0.10 -6.35
CA GLY A 34 -14.88 -1.28 -6.77
C GLY A 34 -15.83 -2.07 -5.86
N MET A 35 -15.99 -1.65 -4.60
CA MET A 35 -16.77 -2.37 -3.59
C MET A 35 -17.57 -1.41 -2.71
N PRO A 36 -18.77 -1.81 -2.25
CA PRO A 36 -19.51 -1.04 -1.26
C PRO A 36 -18.81 -1.07 0.11
N TYR A 37 -19.12 -0.08 0.93
CA TYR A 37 -18.77 -0.10 2.35
C TYR A 37 -19.74 -1.00 3.13
N PRO A 38 -19.27 -1.83 4.09
CA PRO A 38 -17.90 -1.92 4.64
C PRO A 38 -16.96 -2.89 3.90
N GLN A 39 -17.44 -3.61 2.89
CA GLN A 39 -16.68 -4.68 2.23
C GLN A 39 -15.38 -4.17 1.61
N ASN A 40 -15.34 -2.93 1.12
CA ASN A 40 -14.13 -2.33 0.60
C ASN A 40 -12.98 -2.28 1.62
N PHE A 41 -13.28 -1.83 2.85
CA PHE A 41 -12.33 -1.71 3.94
C PHE A 41 -11.92 -3.10 4.45
N GLU A 42 -12.89 -3.98 4.67
CA GLU A 42 -12.64 -5.35 5.13
C GLU A 42 -11.78 -6.14 4.13
N THR A 43 -12.06 -6.00 2.83
CA THR A 43 -11.28 -6.65 1.77
C THR A 43 -9.87 -6.09 1.70
N ALA A 44 -9.70 -4.76 1.75
CA ALA A 44 -8.38 -4.13 1.74
C ALA A 44 -7.51 -4.68 2.88
N HIS A 45 -8.05 -4.68 4.10
CA HIS A 45 -7.34 -5.17 5.27
C HIS A 45 -7.05 -6.68 5.20
N SER A 46 -8.01 -7.48 4.73
CA SER A 46 -7.81 -8.93 4.55
C SER A 46 -6.71 -9.25 3.55
N VAL A 47 -6.63 -8.51 2.44
CA VAL A 47 -5.61 -8.73 1.41
C VAL A 47 -4.21 -8.34 1.93
N GLU A 48 -4.10 -7.22 2.65
CA GLU A 48 -2.85 -6.81 3.30
C GLU A 48 -2.36 -7.89 4.29
N ASN A 49 -3.26 -8.42 5.12
CA ASN A 49 -2.91 -9.47 6.08
C ASN A 49 -2.44 -10.76 5.38
N ILE A 50 -3.11 -11.19 4.30
CA ILE A 50 -2.69 -12.36 3.53
C ILE A 50 -1.26 -12.18 2.98
N ILE A 51 -0.92 -11.00 2.45
CA ILE A 51 0.43 -10.72 1.95
C ILE A 51 1.46 -10.82 3.07
N HIS A 52 1.13 -10.29 4.25
CA HIS A 52 1.99 -10.35 5.42
C HIS A 52 2.21 -11.80 5.90
N GLU A 53 1.14 -12.61 5.94
CA GLU A 53 1.19 -14.03 6.30
C GLU A 53 2.05 -14.86 5.33
N GLU A 54 2.05 -14.49 4.04
CA GLU A 54 2.90 -15.10 3.00
C GLU A 54 4.35 -14.56 3.02
N GLY A 55 4.70 -13.71 3.98
CA GLY A 55 6.07 -13.23 4.23
C GLY A 55 6.50 -12.03 3.38
N ALA A 56 5.57 -11.35 2.71
CA ALA A 56 5.82 -10.13 1.95
C ALA A 56 5.24 -8.90 2.65
N VAL A 57 5.72 -7.71 2.25
CA VAL A 57 5.22 -6.44 2.79
C VAL A 57 4.17 -5.86 1.84
N PRO A 58 2.93 -5.64 2.28
CA PRO A 58 1.92 -4.99 1.46
C PRO A 58 2.22 -3.49 1.31
N ALA A 59 1.95 -2.96 0.13
CA ALA A 59 2.09 -1.54 -0.17
C ALA A 59 0.86 -1.04 -0.92
N THR A 60 -0.23 -0.76 -0.21
CA THR A 60 -1.37 -0.04 -0.80
C THR A 60 -0.95 1.36 -1.24
N ILE A 61 -1.24 1.69 -2.50
CA ILE A 61 -0.84 2.96 -3.11
C ILE A 61 -2.07 3.82 -3.38
N ALA A 62 -2.03 5.06 -2.91
CA ALA A 62 -3.07 6.06 -3.10
C ALA A 62 -2.47 7.45 -3.31
N ILE A 63 -3.29 8.37 -3.82
CA ILE A 63 -2.98 9.80 -3.80
C ILE A 63 -3.77 10.43 -2.66
N LEU A 64 -3.08 10.89 -1.62
CA LEU A 64 -3.68 11.60 -0.50
C LEU A 64 -3.10 13.01 -0.44
N GLU A 65 -3.96 14.02 -0.44
CA GLU A 65 -3.57 15.45 -0.36
C GLU A 65 -2.55 15.86 -1.44
N GLY A 66 -2.69 15.31 -2.66
CA GLY A 66 -1.79 15.58 -3.78
C GLY A 66 -0.42 14.90 -3.69
N ARG A 67 -0.21 13.99 -2.74
CA ARG A 67 1.02 13.19 -2.60
C ARG A 67 0.75 11.72 -2.87
N ILE A 68 1.69 11.06 -3.55
CA ILE A 68 1.68 9.62 -3.76
C ILE A 68 2.11 8.96 -2.45
N LYS A 69 1.23 8.16 -1.86
CA LYS A 69 1.52 7.36 -0.66
C LYS A 69 1.79 5.92 -1.07
N ILE A 70 2.89 5.35 -0.60
CA ILE A 70 3.25 3.95 -0.81
C ILE A 70 3.27 3.24 0.54
N GLY A 71 2.28 2.38 0.76
CA GLY A 71 1.92 1.87 2.07
C GLY A 71 1.01 2.86 2.79
N LEU A 72 -0.15 2.37 3.22
CA LEU A 72 -1.12 3.10 4.02
C LEU A 72 -1.21 2.48 5.42
N SER A 73 -1.70 3.27 6.38
CA SER A 73 -1.85 2.91 7.79
C SER A 73 -3.31 2.96 8.22
#